data_AF-A0A521WTT3-F1
#
_entry.id   AF-A0A521WTT3-F1
#
_cell.length_a   1.000
_cell.length_b   1.000
_cell.length_c   1.000
_cell.angle_alpha   90.00
_cell.angle_beta   90.00
_cell.angle_gamma   90.00
#
_symmetry.space_group_name_H-M   'P 1'
#
loop_
_entity.id
_entity.type
_entity.pdbx_description
1 polymer ?
#
loop_
_entity_poly.entity_id
_entity_poly.type
_entity_poly.pdbx_seq_one_letter_code
_entity_poly.pdbx_strand_id
1 'polypeptide(L)'
;MVHTQTPKAKPDRMFFIASAIFVLMFLTARLVLKEIELPMFVKIIITILAVGSFAYFLIQYARGVKMLDELERKIQLEALTFAFPLTMVLLMTLGLLELFIPLSKEDWSYRHVWAFLPVFYYAGLAIARKKYT
;
A
#
# COMPACT_ATOMS: atom_id res chain seq x y z
N MET A 1 32.73 -15.51 -19.20
CA MET A 1 31.42 -15.21 -18.59
C MET A 1 31.40 -13.74 -18.23
N VAL A 2 30.75 -12.90 -19.04
CA VAL A 2 30.69 -11.46 -18.81
C VAL A 2 29.60 -11.20 -17.78
N HIS A 3 29.98 -10.80 -16.56
CA HIS A 3 29.05 -10.20 -15.62
C HIS A 3 28.61 -8.85 -16.18
N THR A 4 27.52 -8.82 -16.95
CA THR A 4 26.79 -7.60 -17.25
C THR A 4 26.13 -7.13 -15.96
N GLN A 5 26.85 -6.30 -15.19
CA GLN A 5 26.26 -5.53 -14.12
C GLN A 5 25.22 -4.61 -14.74
N THR A 6 23.95 -4.95 -14.56
CA THR A 6 22.84 -4.07 -14.92
C THR A 6 22.97 -2.76 -14.15
N PRO A 7 22.82 -1.60 -14.81
CA PRO A 7 22.96 -0.31 -14.15
C PRO A 7 21.92 -0.22 -13.03
N LYS A 8 22.39 -0.03 -11.80
CA LYS A 8 21.56 0.13 -10.61
C LYS A 8 20.63 1.32 -10.84
N ALA A 9 19.34 1.06 -11.05
CA ALA A 9 18.35 2.10 -11.34
C ALA A 9 18.41 3.16 -10.23
N LYS A 10 18.61 4.43 -10.62
CA LYS A 10 18.65 5.53 -9.66
C LYS A 10 17.28 5.64 -8.98
N PRO A 11 17.21 5.84 -7.65
CA PRO A 11 15.95 6.05 -6.96
C PRO A 11 15.17 7.20 -7.60
N ASP A 12 13.94 6.93 -8.06
CA ASP A 12 13.07 7.96 -8.63
C ASP A 12 12.68 8.96 -7.53
N ARG A 13 13.26 10.16 -7.59
CA ARG A 13 13.01 11.24 -6.63
C ARG A 13 11.52 11.54 -6.50
N MET A 14 10.76 11.43 -7.59
CA MET A 14 9.32 11.70 -7.58
C MET A 14 8.56 10.65 -6.75
N PHE A 15 8.99 9.39 -6.76
CA PHE A 15 8.40 8.36 -5.91
C PHE A 15 8.58 8.68 -4.42
N PHE A 16 9.78 9.08 -3.99
CA PHE A 16 10.03 9.45 -2.59
C PHE A 16 9.25 10.70 -2.17
N ILE A 17 9.20 11.72 -3.04
CA ILE A 17 8.41 12.93 -2.79
C ILE A 17 6.92 12.59 -2.69
N ALA A 18 6.37 11.80 -3.62
CA ALA A 18 4.98 11.37 -3.59
C ALA A 18 4.66 10.56 -2.34
N SER A 19 5.58 9.68 -1.91
CA SER A 19 5.45 8.91 -0.68
C SER A 19 5.40 9.81 0.56
N ALA A 20 6.31 10.79 0.65
CA ALA A 20 6.35 11.73 1.76
C ALA A 20 5.08 12.59 1.82
N ILE A 21 4.62 13.11 0.67
CA ILE A 21 3.37 13.87 0.56
C ILE A 21 2.19 13.02 1.01
N PHE A 22 2.08 11.78 0.53
CA PHE A 22 1.01 10.86 0.94
C PHE A 22 1.01 10.62 2.45
N VAL A 23 2.16 10.25 3.03
CA VAL A 23 2.26 9.98 4.47
C VAL A 23 1.87 11.21 5.28
N LEU A 24 2.36 12.38 4.91
CA LEU A 24 2.05 13.62 5.61
C LEU A 24 0.56 13.97 5.48
N MET A 25 0.00 13.93 4.27
CA MET A 25 -1.42 14.21 4.04
C MET A 25 -2.34 13.24 4.77
N PHE A 26 -2.02 11.95 4.78
CA PHE A 26 -2.80 10.94 5.47
C PHE A 26 -2.77 11.12 6.99
N LEU A 27 -1.59 11.37 7.57
CA LEU A 27 -1.45 11.60 9.01
C LEU A 27 -2.14 12.89 9.44
N THR A 28 -1.94 13.99 8.71
CA THR A 28 -2.60 15.26 8.99
C THR A 28 -4.11 15.13 8.86
N ALA A 29 -4.62 14.53 7.78
CA ALA A 29 -6.05 14.29 7.60
C ALA A 29 -6.62 13.45 8.75
N ARG A 30 -5.93 12.40 9.17
CA ARG A 30 -6.36 11.55 10.29
C ARG A 30 -6.47 12.35 11.60
N LEU A 31 -5.46 13.14 11.93
CA LEU A 31 -5.44 13.94 13.17
C LEU A 31 -6.53 15.00 13.15
N VAL A 32 -6.63 15.75 12.05
CA VAL A 32 -7.60 16.84 11.88
C VAL A 32 -9.04 16.32 11.89
N LEU A 33 -9.34 15.24 11.16
CA LEU A 33 -10.70 14.68 11.10
C LEU A 33 -11.14 14.03 12.41
N LYS A 34 -10.20 13.61 13.27
CA LYS A 34 -10.49 12.97 14.55
C LYS A 34 -10.67 13.96 15.69
N GLU A 35 -9.81 14.96 15.78
CA GLU A 35 -9.72 15.84 16.95
C GLU A 35 -10.44 17.20 16.76
N ILE A 36 -10.74 17.60 15.51
CA ILE A 36 -11.32 18.92 15.20
C ILE A 36 -12.76 18.78 14.70
N GLU A 37 -13.67 19.51 15.35
CA GLU A 37 -15.04 19.67 14.86
C GLU A 37 -15.06 20.60 13.63
N LEU A 38 -15.08 19.97 12.45
CA LEU A 38 -15.16 20.66 11.17
C LEU A 38 -16.54 20.49 10.51
N PRO A 39 -17.00 21.46 9.72
CA PRO A 39 -18.19 21.30 8.90
C PRO A 39 -17.98 20.17 7.88
N MET A 40 -19.07 19.46 7.56
CA MET A 40 -19.03 18.26 6.72
C MET A 40 -18.32 18.49 5.37
N PHE A 41 -18.57 19.63 4.73
CA PHE A 41 -17.94 20.00 3.46
C PHE A 41 -16.41 20.01 3.54
N VAL A 42 -15.84 20.57 4.61
CA VAL A 42 -14.39 20.62 4.83
C VAL A 42 -13.83 19.22 5.08
N LYS A 43 -14.55 18.37 5.82
CA LYS A 43 -14.15 16.96 6.05
C LYS A 43 -14.05 16.18 4.73
N ILE A 44 -15.00 16.40 3.81
CA ILE A 44 -15.00 15.78 2.48
C ILE A 44 -13.78 16.24 1.68
N ILE A 45 -13.49 17.55 1.64
CA ILE A 45 -12.32 18.09 0.93
C ILE A 45 -11.02 17.48 1.47
N ILE A 46 -10.84 17.46 2.78
CA ILE A 46 -9.64 16.87 3.42
C ILE A 46 -9.50 15.40 3.05
N THR A 47 -10.60 14.65 3.04
CA THR A 47 -10.60 13.24 2.65
C THR A 47 -10.19 13.06 1.18
N ILE A 48 -10.76 13.85 0.27
CA ILE A 48 -10.42 13.81 -1.16
C ILE A 48 -8.95 14.15 -1.38
N LEU A 49 -8.41 15.15 -0.68
CA LEU A 49 -7.01 15.52 -0.77
C LEU A 49 -6.08 14.39 -0.29
N ALA A 50 -6.41 13.74 0.84
CA ALA A 50 -5.64 12.61 1.34
C ALA A 50 -5.69 11.42 0.36
N VAL A 51 -6.88 11.05 -0.12
CA VAL A 51 -7.05 9.96 -1.11
C VAL A 51 -6.37 10.29 -2.44
N GLY A 52 -6.46 11.54 -2.90
CA GLY A 52 -5.78 12.02 -4.11
C GLY A 52 -4.26 11.91 -4.01
N SER A 53 -3.68 12.24 -2.85
CA SER A 53 -2.25 12.06 -2.60
C SER A 53 -1.83 10.58 -2.64
N PHE A 54 -2.65 9.68 -2.10
CA PHE A 54 -2.42 8.24 -2.18
C PHE A 54 -2.49 7.72 -3.62
N ALA A 55 -3.50 8.16 -4.40
CA ALA A 55 -3.62 7.80 -5.80
C ALA A 55 -2.39 8.27 -6.61
N TYR A 56 -1.91 9.49 -6.35
CA TYR A 56 -0.68 10.00 -6.97
C TYR A 56 0.55 9.15 -6.61
N PHE A 57 0.69 8.78 -5.33
CA PHE A 57 1.73 7.83 -4.89
C PHE A 57 1.66 6.50 -5.65
N LEU A 58 0.46 5.91 -5.80
CA LEU A 58 0.29 4.66 -6.54
C LEU A 58 0.65 4.78 -8.03
N ILE A 59 0.35 5.92 -8.66
CA ILE A 59 0.76 6.19 -10.05
C ILE A 59 2.29 6.18 -10.16
N GLN A 60 2.98 6.85 -9.24
CA GLN A 60 4.44 6.90 -9.24
C GLN A 60 5.05 5.51 -8.94
N TYR A 61 4.46 4.77 -8.01
CA TYR A 61 4.83 3.38 -7.75
C TYR A 61 4.69 2.50 -9.01
N ALA A 62 3.54 2.55 -9.68
CA ALA A 62 3.28 1.76 -10.88
C ALA A 62 4.22 2.13 -12.03
N ARG A 63 4.57 3.42 -12.18
CA ARG A 63 5.59 3.89 -13.12
C ARG A 63 6.96 3.30 -12.78
N GLY A 64 7.35 3.32 -11.50
CA GLY A 64 8.59 2.70 -11.02
C GLY A 64 8.66 1.21 -11.36
N VAL A 65 7.58 0.46 -11.09
CA VAL A 65 7.51 -0.99 -11.41
C VAL A 65 7.67 -1.26 -12.91
N LYS A 66 7.12 -0.41 -13.78
CA LYS A 66 7.25 -0.56 -15.24
C LYS A 66 8.67 -0.34 -15.75
N MET A 67 9.50 0.39 -15.01
CA MET A 67 10.91 0.66 -15.36
C MET A 67 11.86 -0.44 -14.87
N LEU A 68 11.36 -1.41 -14.11
CA LEU A 68 12.15 -2.55 -13.64
C LEU A 68 12.46 -3.50 -14.80
N ASP A 69 13.56 -4.23 -14.68
CA ASP A 69 13.88 -5.31 -15.60
C ASP A 69 12.83 -6.44 -15.53
N GLU A 70 12.90 -7.37 -16.49
CA GLU A 70 11.90 -8.45 -16.57
C GLU A 70 11.91 -9.37 -15.34
N LEU A 71 13.08 -9.59 -14.74
CA LEU A 71 13.25 -10.45 -13.58
C LEU A 71 12.60 -9.83 -12.34
N GLU A 72 12.91 -8.58 -12.04
CA GLU A 72 12.33 -7.86 -10.92
C GLU A 72 10.83 -7.64 -11.14
N ARG A 73 10.38 -7.32 -12.37
CA ARG A 73 8.94 -7.27 -12.68
C ARG A 73 8.24 -8.62 -12.44
N LYS A 74 8.90 -9.74 -12.73
CA LYS A 74 8.39 -11.08 -12.43
C LYS A 74 8.31 -11.33 -10.92
N ILE A 75 9.34 -10.94 -10.17
CA ILE A 75 9.36 -11.03 -8.69
C ILE A 75 8.20 -10.23 -8.08
N GLN A 76 7.95 -9.03 -8.61
CA GLN A 76 6.83 -8.17 -8.22
C GLN A 76 5.46 -8.81 -8.47
N LEU A 77 5.29 -9.47 -9.63
CA LEU A 77 4.07 -10.21 -9.94
C LEU A 77 3.90 -11.44 -9.05
N GLU A 78 4.96 -12.21 -8.81
CA GLU A 78 4.92 -13.35 -7.89
C GLU A 78 4.53 -12.91 -6.46
N ALA A 79 5.10 -11.80 -5.99
CA ALA A 79 4.70 -11.19 -4.70
C ALA A 79 3.19 -10.88 -4.67
N LEU A 80 2.66 -10.32 -5.76
CA LEU A 80 1.23 -10.00 -5.86
C LEU A 80 0.35 -11.26 -5.89
N THR A 81 0.80 -12.33 -6.55
CA THR A 81 0.09 -13.63 -6.55
C THR A 81 0.02 -14.28 -5.17
N PHE A 82 0.91 -13.91 -4.25
CA PHE A 82 0.85 -14.32 -2.84
C PHE A 82 -0.03 -13.37 -2.00
N ALA A 83 0.16 -12.06 -2.20
CA ALA A 83 -0.54 -11.04 -1.42
C ALA A 83 -2.06 -11.02 -1.66
N PHE A 84 -2.49 -11.23 -2.91
CA PHE A 84 -3.89 -11.16 -3.29
C PHE A 84 -4.72 -12.27 -2.62
N PRO A 85 -4.36 -13.57 -2.70
CA PRO A 85 -5.08 -14.62 -1.99
C PRO A 85 -5.10 -14.42 -0.47
N LEU A 86 -3.99 -14.00 0.14
CA LEU A 86 -3.97 -13.71 1.58
C LEU A 86 -4.92 -12.57 1.97
N THR A 87 -4.99 -11.53 1.14
CA THR A 87 -5.94 -10.44 1.32
C THR A 87 -7.37 -10.94 1.23
N MET A 88 -7.68 -11.80 0.24
CA MET A 88 -9.00 -12.42 0.12
C MET A 88 -9.36 -13.25 1.35
N VAL A 89 -8.45 -14.11 1.81
CA VAL A 89 -8.65 -14.93 3.02
C VAL A 89 -8.93 -14.02 4.22
N LEU A 90 -8.11 -12.99 4.45
CA LEU A 90 -8.33 -12.04 5.55
C LEU A 90 -9.71 -11.38 5.48
N LEU A 91 -10.09 -10.85 4.32
CA LEU A 91 -11.38 -10.16 4.14
C LEU A 91 -12.57 -11.11 4.31
N MET A 92 -12.49 -12.33 3.76
CA MET A 92 -13.53 -13.34 3.94
C MET A 92 -13.65 -13.77 5.40
N THR A 93 -12.52 -13.98 6.09
CA THR A 93 -12.52 -14.31 7.52
C THR A 93 -13.15 -13.18 8.33
N LEU A 94 -12.75 -11.92 8.13
CA LEU A 94 -13.34 -10.79 8.87
C LEU A 94 -14.83 -10.64 8.59
N GLY A 95 -15.25 -10.77 7.32
CA GLY A 95 -16.66 -10.69 6.94
C GLY A 95 -17.51 -11.80 7.54
N LEU A 96 -16.98 -13.02 7.68
CA LEU A 96 -17.69 -14.12 8.34
C LEU A 96 -17.70 -13.98 9.86
N LEU A 97 -16.59 -13.55 10.48
CA LEU A 97 -16.52 -13.34 11.92
C LEU A 97 -17.49 -12.24 12.37
N GLU A 98 -17.68 -11.18 11.59
CA GLU A 98 -18.61 -10.08 11.89
C GLU A 98 -20.06 -10.57 12.05
N LEU A 99 -20.43 -11.72 11.48
CA LEU A 99 -21.79 -12.29 11.60
C LEU A 99 -22.12 -12.80 13.01
N PHE A 100 -21.12 -13.14 13.81
CA PHE A 100 -21.35 -13.78 15.12
C PHE A 100 -20.41 -13.30 16.23
N ILE A 101 -19.38 -12.52 15.91
CA ILE A 101 -18.48 -11.86 16.87
C ILE A 101 -18.54 -10.35 16.63
N PRO A 102 -18.87 -9.53 17.64
CA PRO A 102 -18.84 -8.08 17.51
C PRO A 102 -17.38 -7.62 17.37
N LEU A 103 -16.96 -7.30 16.14
CA LEU A 103 -15.65 -6.73 15.88
C LEU A 103 -15.63 -5.25 16.29
N SER A 104 -14.76 -4.91 17.25
CA SER A 104 -14.57 -3.52 17.66
C SER A 104 -14.07 -2.68 16.48
N LYS A 105 -14.72 -1.54 16.25
CA LYS A 105 -14.26 -0.54 15.25
C LYS A 105 -12.89 0.05 15.64
N GLU A 106 -12.48 -0.05 16.89
CA GLU A 106 -11.18 0.42 17.34
C GLU A 106 -10.07 -0.51 16.84
N ASP A 107 -10.27 -1.82 16.85
CA ASP A 107 -9.25 -2.80 16.44
C ASP A 107 -9.35 -3.17 14.95
N TRP A 108 -10.57 -3.36 14.44
CA TRP A 108 -10.83 -3.96 13.12
C TRP A 108 -11.47 -3.01 12.10
N SER A 109 -11.42 -1.69 12.34
CA SER A 109 -11.80 -0.71 11.30
C SER A 109 -10.99 -0.92 10.00
N TYR A 110 -11.58 -0.56 8.86
CA TYR A 110 -10.89 -0.51 7.56
C TYR A 110 -9.53 0.21 7.60
N ARG A 111 -9.34 1.15 8.54
CA ARG A 111 -8.06 1.85 8.80
C ARG A 111 -6.93 0.95 9.31
N HIS A 112 -7.24 -0.21 9.88
CA HIS A 112 -6.28 -1.21 10.32
C HIS A 112 -6.14 -2.33 9.30
N VAL A 113 -7.26 -2.74 8.70
CA VAL A 113 -7.28 -3.81 7.69
C VAL A 113 -6.40 -3.49 6.48
N TRP A 114 -6.42 -2.23 5.99
CA TRP A 114 -5.61 -1.87 4.81
C TRP A 114 -4.10 -2.01 5.04
N ALA A 115 -3.63 -1.91 6.30
CA ALA A 115 -2.20 -2.04 6.62
C ALA A 115 -1.68 -3.47 6.43
N PHE A 116 -2.56 -4.48 6.44
CA PHE A 116 -2.16 -5.86 6.15
C PHE A 116 -1.82 -6.09 4.67
N LEU A 117 -2.43 -5.34 3.74
CA LEU A 117 -2.15 -5.48 2.31
C LEU A 117 -0.66 -5.27 1.97
N PRO A 118 -0.01 -4.15 2.36
CA PRO A 118 1.42 -3.98 2.12
C PRO A 118 2.25 -5.03 2.87
N VAL A 119 1.84 -5.47 4.07
CA VAL A 119 2.54 -6.54 4.81
C VAL A 119 2.53 -7.85 4.02
N PHE A 120 1.37 -8.27 3.51
CA PHE A 120 1.25 -9.47 2.68
C PHE A 120 2.05 -9.36 1.39
N TYR A 121 2.05 -8.19 0.77
CA TYR A 121 2.86 -7.91 -0.41
C TYR A 121 4.36 -7.99 -0.12
N TYR A 122 4.87 -7.35 0.93
CA TYR A 122 6.30 -7.42 1.27
C TYR A 122 6.73 -8.82 1.74
N ALA A 123 5.86 -9.57 2.41
CA ALA A 123 6.09 -10.98 2.73
C ALA A 123 6.21 -11.81 1.44
N GLY A 124 5.27 -11.65 0.51
CA GLY A 124 5.32 -12.27 -0.81
C GLY A 124 6.58 -11.89 -1.60
N LEU A 125 7.00 -10.63 -1.51
CA LEU A 125 8.21 -10.12 -2.15
C LEU A 125 9.47 -10.77 -1.57
N ALA A 126 9.55 -10.92 -0.26
CA ALA A 126 10.66 -11.59 0.40
C ALA A 126 10.74 -13.08 0.01
N ILE A 127 9.59 -13.75 -0.09
CA ILE A 127 9.50 -15.15 -0.54
C ILE A 127 9.93 -15.28 -2.01
N ALA A 128 9.37 -14.44 -2.89
CA ALA A 128 9.67 -14.46 -4.32
C ALA A 128 11.16 -14.16 -4.57
N ARG A 129 11.73 -13.14 -3.91
CA ARG A 129 13.14 -12.77 -4.10
C ARG A 129 14.10 -13.87 -3.67
N LYS A 130 13.79 -14.62 -2.60
CA LYS A 130 14.59 -15.78 -2.16
C LYS A 130 14.70 -16.90 -3.20
N LYS A 131 13.76 -16.99 -4.15
CA LYS A 131 13.76 -17.99 -5.23
C LYS A 131 14.74 -17.66 -6.35
N TYR A 132 15.14 -16.39 -6.46
CA TYR A 132 15.96 -15.86 -7.55
C TYR A 132 17.33 -15.34 -7.08
N THR A 133 17.63 -15.46 -5.79
CA THR A 133 18.94 -15.16 -5.18
C THR A 133 19.71 -16.46 -5.01
#